data_AF-A0A6L5YIM7-F1
#
_entry.id   AF-A0A6L5YIM7-F1
#
_cell.length_a   1.000
_cell.length_b   1.000
_cell.length_c   1.000
_cell.angle_alpha   90.00
_cell.angle_beta   90.00
_cell.angle_gamma   90.00
#
_symmetry.space_group_name_H-M   'P 1'
#
loop_
_entity.id
_entity.type
_entity.pdbx_description
1 polymer ?
#
loop_
_entity_poly.entity_id
_entity_poly.type
_entity_poly.pdbx_seq_one_letter_code
_entity_poly.pdbx_strand_id
1 'polypeptide(L)'
;MKKKLLATILTGLLLTCTACGEEESVLIPEVTGSPIESIQESMQENVGTEITVQQETQTETVATGKVEIATEDFEGSSDPEDAERKYTYAYQVPTITIEGNEEAQDKIQKDLNAYVETFLDSINNSDFGTVYEGEMSGMTSYEELSFQVIRADDKVISVVWGNEGYNQGAHGWYIQDYRNYYTQTGEKITFDSLGNGFRDKALELVTKKAAEMQATDDCFYPDYEKSIKMVVLDGTEDMDAIYQEIYGADIAGTGNGPASPTFSITEDGFVFESGQYVLQPYAVGIIDFEIPASDFGDALEADIFKQNIR
;
A
#
# COMPACT_ATOMS: atom_id res chain seq x y z
N MET A 1 28.38 -60.94 -23.07
CA MET A 1 28.52 -59.46 -23.07
C MET A 1 27.10 -58.89 -23.15
N LYS A 2 26.52 -58.04 -22.29
CA LYS A 2 26.84 -57.36 -21.03
C LYS A 2 25.53 -57.32 -20.21
N LYS A 3 25.65 -57.30 -18.87
CA LYS A 3 24.57 -57.13 -17.88
C LYS A 3 23.95 -55.72 -17.91
N LYS A 4 22.73 -55.55 -17.35
CA LYS A 4 22.32 -54.61 -16.25
C LYS A 4 20.78 -54.37 -16.27
N LEU A 5 20.04 -54.76 -15.22
CA LEU A 5 19.56 -54.02 -14.01
C LEU A 5 18.25 -53.20 -14.26
N LEU A 6 17.12 -53.55 -13.58
CA LEU A 6 16.46 -52.86 -12.41
C LEU A 6 15.77 -51.52 -12.80
N ALA A 7 14.60 -51.03 -12.35
CA ALA A 7 13.60 -51.28 -11.29
C ALA A 7 12.33 -50.43 -11.67
N THR A 8 11.06 -50.86 -11.48
CA THR A 8 10.09 -50.46 -10.40
C THR A 8 9.79 -48.93 -10.32
N ILE A 9 8.56 -48.37 -10.35
CA ILE A 9 7.46 -48.29 -9.34
C ILE A 9 6.35 -47.39 -9.97
N LEU A 10 5.10 -47.88 -10.09
CA LEU A 10 3.89 -47.56 -9.31
C LEU A 10 3.19 -46.21 -9.65
N THR A 11 2.00 -46.35 -10.21
CA THR A 11 1.05 -45.32 -10.63
C THR A 11 -0.04 -45.17 -9.57
N GLY A 12 -0.49 -43.94 -9.34
CA GLY A 12 -1.87 -43.63 -8.98
C GLY A 12 -2.16 -43.40 -7.49
N LEU A 13 -2.36 -42.14 -7.13
CA LEU A 13 -3.28 -41.77 -6.06
C LEU A 13 -4.13 -40.59 -6.55
N LEU A 14 -5.42 -40.86 -6.76
CA LEU A 14 -6.46 -39.86 -7.00
C LEU A 14 -6.74 -39.10 -5.69
N LEU A 15 -6.75 -37.77 -5.75
CA LEU A 15 -7.54 -36.96 -4.82
C LEU A 15 -8.75 -36.40 -5.59
N THR A 16 -9.93 -36.84 -5.19
CA THR A 16 -11.22 -36.27 -5.60
C THR A 16 -11.69 -35.33 -4.49
N CYS A 17 -11.79 -34.03 -4.78
CA CYS A 17 -12.57 -33.10 -3.97
C CYS A 17 -13.79 -32.67 -4.78
N THR A 18 -14.95 -33.19 -4.40
CA THR A 18 -16.26 -32.67 -4.78
C THR A 18 -16.59 -31.46 -3.91
N ALA A 19 -16.86 -30.32 -4.54
CA ALA A 19 -17.72 -29.28 -3.98
C ALA A 19 -18.54 -28.68 -5.13
N CYS A 20 -19.83 -28.96 -5.14
CA CYS A 20 -20.85 -28.23 -5.89
C CYS A 20 -21.46 -27.19 -4.95
N GLY A 21 -21.64 -25.97 -5.43
CA GLY A 21 -22.48 -24.93 -4.82
C GLY A 21 -22.77 -23.88 -5.90
N GLU A 22 -24.05 -23.70 -6.20
CA GLU A 22 -24.62 -23.01 -7.37
C GLU A 22 -24.40 -21.48 -7.38
N GLU A 23 -24.28 -20.93 -8.60
CA GLU A 23 -24.32 -19.50 -8.91
C GLU A 23 -25.77 -18.99 -8.82
N GLU A 24 -25.99 -17.88 -8.10
CA GLU A 24 -27.22 -17.10 -8.19
C GLU A 24 -26.88 -15.73 -8.79
N SER A 25 -27.29 -15.54 -10.05
CA SER A 25 -27.09 -14.31 -10.81
C SER A 25 -28.03 -13.21 -10.31
N VAL A 26 -27.49 -12.10 -9.79
CA VAL A 26 -28.27 -10.88 -9.53
C VAL A 26 -28.16 -9.96 -10.75
N LEU A 27 -29.29 -9.77 -11.43
CA LEU A 27 -29.46 -8.82 -12.53
C LEU A 27 -29.53 -7.39 -11.97
N ILE A 28 -28.62 -6.52 -12.39
CA ILE A 28 -28.67 -5.07 -12.14
C ILE A 28 -29.27 -4.40 -13.39
N PRO A 29 -30.30 -3.53 -13.27
CA PRO A 29 -30.93 -2.94 -14.45
C PRO A 29 -30.10 -1.79 -15.05
N GLU A 30 -30.03 -1.81 -16.38
CA GLU A 30 -29.45 -0.81 -17.27
C GLU A 30 -30.18 0.55 -17.11
N VAL A 31 -29.46 1.60 -16.71
CA VAL A 31 -29.99 2.97 -16.67
C VAL A 31 -29.50 3.73 -17.89
N THR A 32 -30.47 4.00 -18.77
CA THR A 32 -30.36 4.77 -20.01
C THR A 32 -29.98 6.23 -19.75
N GLY A 33 -28.96 6.72 -20.45
CA GLY A 33 -28.44 8.08 -20.33
C GLY A 33 -29.29 9.20 -20.96
N SER A 34 -28.90 10.44 -20.66
CA SER A 34 -29.15 11.64 -21.47
C SER A 34 -28.05 12.69 -21.20
N PRO A 35 -27.73 13.55 -22.18
CA PRO A 35 -26.42 14.16 -22.34
C PRO A 35 -26.29 15.47 -21.57
N ILE A 36 -25.11 15.77 -21.03
CA ILE A 36 -24.78 17.11 -20.52
C ILE A 36 -23.52 17.64 -21.21
N GLU A 37 -23.64 18.91 -21.58
CA GLU A 37 -22.82 19.72 -22.47
C GLU A 37 -21.34 19.84 -22.06
N SER A 38 -20.52 19.99 -23.11
CA SER A 38 -19.10 20.33 -23.08
C SER A 38 -18.78 21.56 -22.24
N ILE A 39 -17.82 21.44 -21.33
CA ILE A 39 -16.99 22.56 -20.89
C ILE A 39 -15.56 22.27 -21.33
N GLN A 40 -15.02 23.21 -22.09
CA GLN A 40 -13.70 23.23 -22.67
C GLN A 40 -12.87 24.28 -21.92
N GLU A 41 -11.65 23.91 -21.52
CA GLU A 41 -10.44 24.72 -21.23
C GLU A 41 -9.69 24.08 -20.04
N SER A 42 -8.36 23.95 -19.98
CA SER A 42 -7.26 24.08 -20.93
C SER A 42 -5.99 23.74 -20.13
N MET A 43 -5.25 22.70 -20.49
CA MET A 43 -3.85 22.58 -20.08
C MET A 43 -3.05 21.99 -21.24
N GLN A 44 -1.98 22.71 -21.61
CA GLN A 44 -1.19 22.45 -22.80
C GLN A 44 0.11 21.73 -22.42
N GLU A 45 0.33 20.60 -23.10
CA GLU A 45 1.56 19.88 -23.48
C GLU A 45 2.73 19.76 -22.48
N ASN A 46 2.96 18.52 -22.06
CA ASN A 46 4.28 17.89 -22.21
C ASN A 46 4.12 16.59 -23.02
N VAL A 47 4.97 16.41 -24.03
CA VAL A 47 4.89 15.31 -25.02
C VAL A 47 5.48 14.03 -24.43
N GLY A 48 4.68 12.97 -24.37
CA GLY A 48 5.11 11.59 -24.09
C GLY A 48 3.92 10.64 -23.99
N THR A 49 3.68 9.88 -25.08
CA THR A 49 2.77 8.73 -25.24
C THR A 49 1.30 8.92 -24.79
N GLU A 50 0.37 8.95 -25.74
CA GLU A 50 -1.08 9.10 -25.49
C GLU A 50 -1.62 7.88 -24.72
N ILE A 51 -1.77 8.03 -23.41
CA ILE A 51 -2.58 7.13 -22.60
C ILE A 51 -4.04 7.57 -22.75
N THR A 52 -4.93 6.62 -23.08
CA THR A 52 -6.36 6.90 -23.09
C THR A 52 -6.87 6.87 -21.65
N VAL A 53 -6.91 8.03 -21.00
CA VAL A 53 -7.59 8.20 -19.70
C VAL A 53 -9.09 8.29 -19.98
N GLN A 54 -9.87 7.30 -19.54
CA GLN A 54 -11.33 7.42 -19.47
C GLN A 54 -11.68 7.94 -18.09
N GLN A 55 -12.38 9.07 -18.05
CA GLN A 55 -12.78 9.73 -16.82
C GLN A 55 -14.20 9.29 -16.47
N GLU A 56 -14.34 8.29 -15.59
CA GLU A 56 -15.57 8.08 -14.81
C GLU A 56 -15.38 8.73 -13.44
N THR A 57 -15.90 9.96 -13.27
CA THR A 57 -15.73 10.72 -12.02
C THR A 57 -16.73 10.27 -10.96
N GLN A 58 -16.25 9.49 -10.00
CA GLN A 58 -16.89 9.33 -8.69
C GLN A 58 -16.08 10.12 -7.66
N THR A 59 -16.79 10.82 -6.76
CA THR A 59 -16.16 11.68 -5.73
C THR A 59 -16.64 11.25 -4.36
N GLU A 60 -15.69 10.95 -3.47
CA GLU A 60 -15.95 10.71 -2.05
C GLU A 60 -15.42 11.89 -1.22
N THR A 61 -16.07 12.22 -0.10
CA THR A 61 -15.67 13.35 0.75
C THR A 61 -15.73 12.98 2.22
N VAL A 62 -14.61 13.21 2.92
CA VAL A 62 -14.51 13.11 4.38
C VAL A 62 -14.31 14.51 4.94
N ALA A 63 -15.17 14.91 5.89
CA ALA A 63 -15.09 16.21 6.55
C ALA A 63 -15.06 16.06 8.07
N THR A 64 -14.02 16.62 8.69
CA THR A 64 -13.73 16.48 10.12
C THR A 64 -13.25 17.81 10.69
N GLY A 65 -14.16 18.57 11.30
CA GLY A 65 -13.85 19.88 11.85
C GLY A 65 -13.44 20.86 10.75
N LYS A 66 -12.14 21.20 10.70
CA LYS A 66 -11.55 22.15 9.75
C LYS A 66 -10.86 21.51 8.56
N VAL A 67 -10.83 20.18 8.51
CA VAL A 67 -10.19 19.41 7.44
C VAL A 67 -11.28 18.79 6.58
N GLU A 68 -11.16 18.98 5.28
CA GLU A 68 -11.98 18.33 4.27
C GLU A 68 -11.04 17.63 3.27
N ILE A 69 -11.36 16.39 2.92
CA ILE A 69 -10.61 15.58 1.97
C ILE A 69 -11.60 15.04 0.96
N ALA A 70 -11.44 15.43 -0.29
CA ALA A 70 -12.19 14.89 -1.42
C ALA A 70 -11.29 14.00 -2.26
N THR A 71 -11.80 12.90 -2.78
CA THR A 71 -11.03 11.98 -3.64
C THR A 71 -11.72 11.81 -4.98
N GLU A 72 -10.95 11.87 -6.06
CA GLU A 72 -11.40 11.64 -7.43
C GLU A 72 -10.76 10.37 -8.01
N ASP A 73 -11.57 9.57 -8.71
CA ASP A 73 -11.15 8.32 -9.33
C ASP A 73 -10.76 8.51 -10.80
N PHE A 74 -9.71 7.80 -11.23
CA PHE A 74 -9.20 7.80 -12.59
C PHE A 74 -8.86 6.38 -13.04
N GLU A 75 -9.05 6.10 -14.32
CA GLU A 75 -8.68 4.83 -14.94
C GLU A 75 -8.01 5.02 -16.30
N GLY A 76 -7.23 4.02 -16.71
CA GLY A 76 -6.58 3.99 -18.00
C GLY A 76 -6.14 2.60 -18.42
N SER A 77 -5.62 2.50 -19.64
CA SER A 77 -5.12 1.25 -20.21
C SER A 77 -3.98 1.50 -21.19
N SER A 78 -3.23 0.44 -21.48
CA SER A 78 -2.21 0.42 -22.53
C SER A 78 -2.78 0.82 -23.90
N ASP A 79 -1.92 1.39 -24.77
CA ASP A 79 -2.27 1.65 -26.16
C ASP A 79 -2.76 0.35 -26.85
N PRO A 80 -4.00 0.30 -27.38
CA PRO A 80 -4.51 -0.90 -28.03
C PRO A 80 -3.74 -1.32 -29.29
N GLU A 81 -2.96 -0.42 -29.88
CA GLU A 81 -2.10 -0.71 -31.04
C GLU A 81 -0.72 -1.23 -30.64
N ASP A 82 -0.34 -1.11 -29.37
CA ASP A 82 0.89 -1.70 -28.83
C ASP A 82 0.67 -3.19 -28.51
N ALA A 83 1.04 -4.05 -29.46
CA ALA A 83 0.93 -5.49 -29.27
C ALA A 83 1.92 -6.07 -28.23
N GLU A 84 2.91 -5.31 -27.78
CA GLU A 84 3.93 -5.76 -26.82
C GLU A 84 3.54 -5.46 -25.37
N ARG A 85 2.55 -4.59 -25.13
CA ARG A 85 2.07 -4.23 -23.79
C ARG A 85 0.55 -4.32 -23.68
N LYS A 86 0.04 -4.97 -22.63
CA LYS A 86 -1.39 -5.09 -22.34
C LYS A 86 -1.67 -4.96 -20.84
N TYR A 87 -2.18 -3.81 -20.43
CA TYR A 87 -2.51 -3.55 -19.03
C TYR A 87 -3.67 -2.56 -18.86
N THR A 88 -4.28 -2.60 -17.68
CA THR A 88 -5.18 -1.56 -17.16
C THR A 88 -4.60 -0.97 -15.89
N TYR A 89 -4.99 0.24 -15.53
CA TYR A 89 -4.64 0.80 -14.24
C TYR A 89 -5.72 1.74 -13.75
N ALA A 90 -5.82 1.88 -12.42
CA ALA A 90 -6.72 2.82 -11.77
C ALA A 90 -5.97 3.55 -10.65
N TYR A 91 -6.36 4.78 -10.36
CA TYR A 91 -5.76 5.54 -9.27
C TYR A 91 -6.68 6.62 -8.75
N GLN A 92 -6.48 6.98 -7.49
CA GLN A 92 -7.22 8.04 -6.81
C GLN A 92 -6.36 9.28 -6.61
N VAL A 93 -6.96 10.47 -6.72
CA VAL A 93 -6.30 11.75 -6.45
C VAL A 93 -7.04 12.47 -5.32
N PRO A 94 -6.44 12.59 -4.12
CA PRO A 94 -7.02 13.32 -3.02
C PRO A 94 -6.77 14.83 -3.17
N THR A 95 -7.76 15.63 -2.79
CA THR A 95 -7.69 17.07 -2.60
C THR A 95 -7.91 17.39 -1.13
N ILE A 96 -6.90 17.95 -0.47
CA ILE A 96 -6.96 18.36 0.94
C ILE A 96 -7.34 19.83 1.03
N THR A 97 -8.30 20.15 1.90
CA THR A 97 -8.63 21.52 2.30
C THR A 97 -8.48 21.68 3.81
N ILE A 98 -7.73 22.68 4.25
CA ILE A 98 -7.57 23.01 5.69
C ILE A 98 -8.04 24.45 5.92
N GLU A 99 -9.15 24.62 6.62
CA GLU A 99 -9.79 25.92 6.83
C GLU A 99 -8.80 26.93 7.47
N GLY A 100 -8.44 27.96 6.70
CA GLY A 100 -7.56 29.04 7.14
C GLY A 100 -6.08 28.67 7.26
N ASN A 101 -5.63 27.55 6.65
CA ASN A 101 -4.24 27.10 6.70
C ASN A 101 -3.73 26.60 5.33
N GLU A 102 -3.70 27.51 4.35
CA GLU A 102 -3.22 27.22 2.99
C GLU A 102 -1.77 26.71 2.96
N GLU A 103 -0.88 27.18 3.86
CA GLU A 103 0.51 26.74 3.88
C GLU A 103 0.65 25.24 4.22
N ALA A 104 -0.06 24.76 5.24
CA ALA A 104 -0.04 23.34 5.60
C ALA A 104 -0.71 22.50 4.51
N GLN A 105 -1.83 22.98 3.96
CA GLN A 105 -2.54 22.36 2.86
C GLN A 105 -1.62 22.14 1.66
N ASP A 106 -0.92 23.17 1.20
CA ASP A 106 -0.05 23.11 0.03
C ASP A 106 1.10 22.11 0.21
N LYS A 107 1.67 22.02 1.42
CA LYS A 107 2.74 21.05 1.72
C LYS A 107 2.24 19.61 1.64
N ILE A 108 1.09 19.33 2.24
CA ILE A 108 0.49 17.98 2.23
C ILE A 108 0.08 17.62 0.80
N GLN A 109 -0.63 18.52 0.11
CA GLN A 109 -1.09 18.30 -1.25
C GLN A 109 0.07 18.01 -2.21
N LYS A 110 1.17 18.76 -2.09
CA LYS A 110 2.38 18.53 -2.89
C LYS A 110 2.94 17.13 -2.69
N ASP A 111 2.99 16.64 -1.45
CA ASP A 111 3.53 15.33 -1.13
C ASP A 111 2.63 14.18 -1.61
N LEU A 112 1.30 14.35 -1.51
CA LEU A 112 0.33 13.38 -2.03
C LEU A 112 0.37 13.34 -3.57
N ASN A 113 0.41 14.50 -4.23
CA ASN A 113 0.52 14.56 -5.70
C ASN A 113 1.81 13.91 -6.20
N ALA A 114 2.93 14.14 -5.51
CA ALA A 114 4.21 13.53 -5.89
C ALA A 114 4.17 11.99 -5.84
N TYR A 115 3.36 11.41 -4.95
CA TYR A 115 3.19 9.96 -4.90
C TYR A 115 2.37 9.42 -6.06
N VAL A 116 1.26 10.09 -6.41
CA VAL A 116 0.48 9.78 -7.62
C VAL A 116 1.34 9.93 -8.88
N GLU A 117 2.14 10.99 -8.99
CA GLU A 117 3.07 11.19 -10.10
C GLU A 117 4.09 10.04 -10.19
N THR A 118 4.61 9.57 -9.06
CA THR A 118 5.55 8.43 -9.03
C THR A 118 4.89 7.14 -9.51
N PHE A 119 3.64 6.88 -9.14
CA PHE A 119 2.86 5.75 -9.63
C PHE A 119 2.61 5.85 -11.14
N LEU A 120 2.19 7.01 -11.65
CA LEU A 120 1.98 7.19 -13.08
C LEU A 120 3.29 7.04 -13.87
N ASP A 121 4.41 7.52 -13.32
CA ASP A 121 5.73 7.36 -13.91
C ASP A 121 6.14 5.88 -13.97
N SER A 122 5.86 5.09 -12.91
CA SER A 122 6.16 3.65 -12.89
C SER A 122 5.38 2.89 -13.95
N ILE A 123 4.10 3.20 -14.16
CA ILE A 123 3.28 2.59 -15.22
C ILE A 123 3.85 2.92 -16.60
N ASN A 124 4.28 4.17 -16.81
CA ASN A 124 4.73 4.65 -18.12
C ASN A 124 6.13 4.19 -18.50
N ASN A 125 7.06 4.15 -17.53
CA ASN A 125 8.48 3.98 -17.78
C ASN A 125 9.03 2.60 -17.38
N SER A 126 8.16 1.64 -17.06
CA SER A 126 8.55 0.25 -16.75
C SER A 126 8.11 -0.74 -17.83
N ASP A 127 8.56 -1.98 -17.69
CA ASP A 127 8.09 -3.14 -18.45
C ASP A 127 6.73 -3.67 -17.95
N PHE A 128 5.97 -2.87 -17.20
CA PHE A 128 4.64 -3.26 -16.72
C PHE A 128 3.71 -3.57 -17.89
N GLY A 129 3.02 -4.71 -17.80
CA GLY A 129 2.12 -5.19 -18.83
C GLY A 129 2.76 -5.81 -20.05
N THR A 130 4.08 -6.08 -20.07
CA THR A 130 4.71 -6.81 -21.18
C THR A 130 3.98 -8.12 -21.48
N VAL A 131 3.62 -8.33 -22.73
CA VAL A 131 2.93 -9.55 -23.17
C VAL A 131 3.94 -10.68 -23.36
N TYR A 132 3.77 -11.77 -22.61
CA TYR A 132 4.61 -12.96 -22.74
C TYR A 132 3.94 -14.06 -23.57
N GLU A 133 4.75 -14.80 -24.35
CA GLU A 133 4.31 -16.03 -25.00
C GLU A 133 4.27 -17.21 -24.01
N GLY A 134 3.32 -18.13 -24.17
CA GLY A 134 3.21 -19.35 -23.36
C GLY A 134 1.91 -19.44 -22.54
N GLU A 135 1.94 -20.17 -21.42
CA GLU A 135 0.74 -20.45 -20.60
C GLU A 135 0.09 -19.20 -20.01
N MET A 136 0.84 -18.11 -19.86
CA MET A 136 0.35 -16.81 -19.37
C MET A 136 -0.16 -15.89 -20.49
N SER A 137 -0.07 -16.34 -21.76
CA SER A 137 -0.43 -15.52 -22.91
C SER A 137 -1.90 -15.12 -22.88
N GLY A 138 -2.14 -13.81 -23.01
CA GLY A 138 -3.49 -13.24 -23.07
C GLY A 138 -4.04 -12.73 -21.73
N MET A 139 -3.35 -12.96 -20.61
CA MET A 139 -3.69 -12.31 -19.35
C MET A 139 -3.33 -10.82 -19.38
N THR A 140 -4.27 -9.98 -18.96
CA THR A 140 -4.05 -8.53 -18.84
C THR A 140 -3.47 -8.25 -17.46
N SER A 141 -2.37 -7.50 -17.41
CA SER A 141 -1.84 -6.98 -16.15
C SER A 141 -2.71 -5.83 -15.63
N TYR A 142 -2.77 -5.64 -14.32
CA TYR A 142 -3.47 -4.48 -13.74
C TYR A 142 -2.73 -3.94 -12.52
N GLU A 143 -2.88 -2.65 -12.25
CA GLU A 143 -2.36 -2.01 -11.03
C GLU A 143 -3.33 -0.90 -10.59
N GLU A 144 -3.67 -0.87 -9.32
CA GLU A 144 -4.60 0.09 -8.73
C GLU A 144 -3.95 0.80 -7.54
N LEU A 145 -4.05 2.13 -7.52
CA LEU A 145 -3.61 2.98 -6.42
C LEU A 145 -4.83 3.61 -5.71
N SER A 146 -5.23 3.04 -4.59
CA SER A 146 -6.34 3.51 -3.75
C SER A 146 -5.85 4.40 -2.60
N PHE A 147 -6.70 5.31 -2.15
CA PHE A 147 -6.45 6.28 -1.09
C PHE A 147 -7.48 6.16 0.02
N GLN A 148 -7.04 6.11 1.28
CA GLN A 148 -7.94 6.06 2.42
C GLN A 148 -7.49 7.03 3.53
N VAL A 149 -8.48 7.66 4.17
CA VAL A 149 -8.28 8.50 5.35
C VAL A 149 -8.41 7.65 6.61
N ILE A 150 -7.35 7.56 7.40
CA ILE A 150 -7.33 6.84 8.69
C ILE A 150 -7.78 7.79 9.81
N ARG A 151 -7.25 9.02 9.80
CA ARG A 151 -7.57 10.06 10.77
C ARG A 151 -7.40 11.43 10.11
N ALA A 152 -8.32 12.33 10.38
CA ALA A 152 -8.19 13.73 10.03
C ALA A 152 -8.79 14.58 11.16
N ASP A 153 -7.99 15.42 11.79
CA ASP A 153 -8.44 16.39 12.79
C ASP A 153 -7.50 17.61 12.86
N ASP A 154 -7.68 18.46 13.87
CA ASP A 154 -6.90 19.69 14.06
C ASP A 154 -5.43 19.46 14.43
N LYS A 155 -5.05 18.22 14.76
CA LYS A 155 -3.68 17.84 15.13
C LYS A 155 -3.00 16.96 14.08
N VAL A 156 -3.71 15.96 13.57
CA VAL A 156 -3.14 14.92 12.70
C VAL A 156 -4.00 14.69 11.46
N ILE A 157 -3.32 14.53 10.32
CA ILE A 157 -3.86 13.88 9.12
C ILE A 157 -3.03 12.60 8.92
N SER A 158 -3.68 11.43 9.00
CA SER A 158 -3.10 10.11 8.75
C SER A 158 -3.89 9.47 7.61
N VAL A 159 -3.18 9.08 6.55
CA VAL A 159 -3.74 8.51 5.33
C VAL A 159 -2.90 7.32 4.90
N VAL A 160 -3.48 6.46 4.07
CA VAL A 160 -2.78 5.33 3.48
C VAL A 160 -3.09 5.24 2.00
N TRP A 161 -2.06 4.91 1.23
CA TRP A 161 -2.19 4.46 -0.14
C TRP A 161 -2.13 2.95 -0.18
N GLY A 162 -3.13 2.31 -0.79
CA GLY A 162 -3.07 0.90 -1.14
C GLY A 162 -2.67 0.75 -2.60
N ASN A 163 -1.52 0.14 -2.87
CA ASN A 163 -1.10 -0.25 -4.21
C ASN A 163 -1.30 -1.76 -4.37
N GLU A 164 -2.29 -2.15 -5.16
CA GLU A 164 -2.50 -3.53 -5.57
C GLU A 164 -2.18 -3.72 -7.04
N GLY A 165 -1.74 -4.92 -7.40
CA GLY A 165 -1.59 -5.21 -8.83
C GLY A 165 -1.22 -6.65 -9.13
N TYR A 166 -1.17 -6.93 -10.41
CA TYR A 166 -0.79 -8.21 -10.96
C TYR A 166 -0.10 -8.02 -12.31
N ASN A 167 1.08 -8.64 -12.45
CA ASN A 167 1.88 -8.58 -13.67
C ASN A 167 2.32 -9.98 -14.11
N GLN A 168 1.35 -10.89 -14.26
CA GLN A 168 1.57 -12.24 -14.83
C GLN A 168 2.50 -13.14 -14.00
N GLY A 169 2.53 -12.95 -12.67
CA GLY A 169 3.24 -13.81 -11.71
C GLY A 169 2.38 -14.94 -11.14
N ALA A 170 2.88 -15.61 -10.09
CA ALA A 170 2.10 -16.64 -9.39
C ALA A 170 0.90 -16.07 -8.61
N HIS A 171 0.96 -14.81 -8.21
CA HIS A 171 -0.07 -14.06 -7.51
C HIS A 171 0.14 -12.56 -7.74
N GLY A 172 -0.84 -11.73 -7.36
CA GLY A 172 -0.70 -10.28 -7.32
C GLY A 172 0.08 -9.79 -6.10
N TRP A 173 0.32 -8.49 -5.99
CA TRP A 173 0.87 -7.85 -4.80
C TRP A 173 -0.16 -6.93 -4.18
N TYR A 174 0.03 -6.65 -2.88
CA TYR A 174 -0.62 -5.55 -2.20
C TYR A 174 0.35 -4.92 -1.22
N ILE A 175 0.53 -3.60 -1.32
CA ILE A 175 1.46 -2.80 -0.54
C ILE A 175 0.70 -1.59 0.00
N GLN A 176 0.99 -1.20 1.24
CA GLN A 176 0.44 -0.01 1.85
C GLN A 176 1.56 1.01 2.12
N ASP A 177 1.32 2.28 1.81
CA ASP A 177 2.23 3.40 2.10
C ASP A 177 1.50 4.41 2.99
N TYR A 178 1.90 4.48 4.25
CA TYR A 178 1.28 5.36 5.23
C TYR A 178 1.89 6.75 5.21
N ARG A 179 1.05 7.77 5.37
CA ARG A 179 1.51 9.15 5.47
C ARG A 179 0.82 9.88 6.60
N ASN A 180 1.64 10.43 7.48
CA ASN A 180 1.21 11.09 8.70
C ASN A 180 1.71 12.53 8.68
N TYR A 181 0.83 13.49 8.95
CA TYR A 181 1.16 14.91 8.92
C TYR A 181 0.61 15.63 10.15
N TYR A 182 1.35 16.63 10.61
CA TYR A 182 0.82 17.63 11.53
C TYR A 182 -0.13 18.56 10.76
N THR A 183 -1.42 18.58 11.10
CA THR A 183 -2.43 19.42 10.42
C THR A 183 -2.06 20.90 10.45
N GLN A 184 -1.43 21.34 11.53
CA GLN A 184 -1.08 22.75 11.72
C GLN A 184 0.08 23.22 10.84
N THR A 185 1.05 22.36 10.53
CA THR A 185 2.29 22.76 9.83
C THR A 185 2.42 22.18 8.44
N GLY A 186 1.70 21.10 8.15
CA GLY A 186 1.81 20.29 6.93
C GLY A 186 3.06 19.43 6.87
N GLU A 187 3.84 19.36 7.95
CA GLU A 187 5.06 18.53 7.98
C GLU A 187 4.75 17.07 8.28
N LYS A 188 5.55 16.17 7.69
CA LYS A 188 5.47 14.74 7.97
C LYS A 188 5.81 14.47 9.43
N ILE A 189 5.04 13.59 10.05
CA ILE A 189 5.31 13.07 11.38
C ILE A 189 6.31 11.93 11.26
N THR A 190 7.51 12.15 11.78
CA THR A 190 8.57 11.14 11.95
C THR A 190 8.63 10.70 13.41
N PHE A 191 9.28 9.58 13.69
CA PHE A 191 9.53 9.10 15.06
C PHE A 191 10.30 10.12 15.90
N ASP A 192 11.29 10.80 15.31
CA ASP A 192 12.02 11.88 15.99
C ASP A 192 11.09 13.03 16.39
N SER A 193 10.08 13.34 15.59
CA SER A 193 9.09 14.37 15.91
C SER A 193 8.12 13.94 17.03
N LEU A 194 7.95 12.64 17.25
CA LEU A 194 7.08 12.09 18.29
C LEU A 194 7.74 12.01 19.66
N GLY A 195 9.07 11.89 19.70
CA GLY A 195 9.88 11.86 20.92
C GLY A 195 11.14 11.02 20.75
N ASN A 196 12.22 11.39 21.44
CA ASN A 196 13.54 10.74 21.24
C ASN A 196 13.53 9.23 21.55
N GLY A 197 12.64 8.79 22.45
CA GLY A 197 12.48 7.38 22.82
C GLY A 197 11.39 6.63 22.06
N PHE A 198 10.67 7.32 21.15
CA PHE A 198 9.46 6.77 20.52
C PHE A 198 9.78 5.50 19.73
N ARG A 199 10.80 5.55 18.87
CA ARG A 199 11.20 4.41 18.02
C ARG A 199 11.54 3.17 18.84
N ASP A 200 12.40 3.31 19.84
CA ASP A 200 12.82 2.21 20.69
C ASP A 200 11.61 1.59 21.42
N LYS A 201 10.69 2.44 21.87
CA LYS A 201 9.46 1.99 22.54
C LYS A 201 8.49 1.29 21.57
N ALA A 202 8.33 1.81 20.35
CA ALA A 202 7.53 1.16 19.30
C ALA A 202 8.08 -0.24 19.00
N LEU A 203 9.40 -0.36 18.83
CA LEU A 203 10.06 -1.65 18.58
C LEU A 203 9.86 -2.65 19.72
N GLU A 204 9.99 -2.20 20.97
CA GLU A 204 9.71 -3.03 22.15
C GLU A 204 8.26 -3.56 22.15
N LEU A 205 7.28 -2.67 21.91
CA LEU A 205 5.85 -2.99 21.96
C LEU A 205 5.44 -3.91 20.80
N VAL A 206 5.88 -3.62 19.58
CA VAL A 206 5.63 -4.46 18.40
C VAL A 206 6.28 -5.84 18.56
N THR A 207 7.53 -5.91 19.04
CA THR A 207 8.20 -7.19 19.30
C THR A 207 7.43 -8.04 20.31
N LYS A 208 6.94 -7.42 21.38
CA LYS A 208 6.14 -8.10 22.40
C LYS A 208 4.84 -8.64 21.80
N LYS A 209 4.10 -7.82 21.04
CA LYS A 209 2.85 -8.26 20.39
C LYS A 209 3.09 -9.37 19.38
N ALA A 210 4.15 -9.28 18.57
CA ALA A 210 4.50 -10.33 17.63
C ALA A 210 4.84 -11.65 18.35
N ALA A 211 5.55 -11.61 19.48
CA ALA A 211 5.80 -12.82 20.28
C ALA A 211 4.52 -13.42 20.87
N GLU A 212 3.57 -12.58 21.31
CA GLU A 212 2.27 -13.03 21.79
C GLU A 212 1.46 -13.71 20.67
N MET A 213 1.39 -13.09 19.49
CA MET A 213 0.71 -13.65 18.31
C MET A 213 1.37 -14.94 17.83
N GLN A 214 2.71 -15.01 17.80
CA GLN A 214 3.40 -16.24 17.43
C GLN A 214 3.06 -17.40 18.38
N ALA A 215 2.95 -17.11 19.67
CA ALA A 215 2.62 -18.12 20.67
C ALA A 215 1.16 -18.61 20.58
N THR A 216 0.25 -17.80 20.05
CA THR A 216 -1.19 -18.14 19.94
C THR A 216 -1.58 -18.70 18.58
N ASP A 217 -1.08 -18.10 17.51
CA ASP A 217 -1.57 -18.29 16.15
C ASP A 217 -0.54 -19.00 15.24
N ASP A 218 0.73 -19.07 15.64
CA ASP A 218 1.84 -19.70 14.90
C ASP A 218 1.91 -19.25 13.43
N CYS A 219 1.74 -17.94 13.21
CA CYS A 219 1.52 -17.36 11.89
C CYS A 219 2.76 -16.73 11.23
N PHE A 220 3.84 -16.52 11.98
CA PHE A 220 5.10 -15.95 11.46
C PHE A 220 6.11 -17.03 11.08
N TYR A 221 7.12 -16.61 10.32
CA TYR A 221 8.30 -17.43 10.04
C TYR A 221 9.06 -17.80 11.31
N PRO A 222 9.77 -18.94 11.34
CA PRO A 222 10.53 -19.36 12.52
C PRO A 222 11.63 -18.38 12.99
N ASP A 223 12.06 -17.44 12.14
CA ASP A 223 13.05 -16.41 12.45
C ASP A 223 12.56 -14.98 12.20
N TYR A 224 11.25 -14.76 12.34
CA TYR A 224 10.59 -13.47 12.11
C TYR A 224 11.22 -12.31 12.91
N GLU A 225 11.84 -12.59 14.06
CA GLU A 225 12.44 -11.55 14.91
C GLU A 225 13.55 -10.78 14.20
N LYS A 226 14.20 -11.37 13.18
CA LYS A 226 15.20 -10.65 12.37
C LYS A 226 14.58 -9.52 11.54
N SER A 227 13.33 -9.71 11.11
CA SER A 227 12.61 -8.79 10.23
C SER A 227 11.73 -7.81 10.98
N ILE A 228 11.64 -7.89 12.31
CA ILE A 228 10.73 -7.05 13.12
C ILE A 228 10.94 -5.54 12.94
N LYS A 229 12.17 -5.11 12.64
CA LYS A 229 12.48 -3.70 12.36
C LYS A 229 11.86 -3.17 11.06
N MET A 230 11.49 -4.06 10.13
CA MET A 230 10.77 -3.68 8.92
C MET A 230 9.30 -3.34 9.19
N VAL A 231 8.82 -3.56 10.42
CA VAL A 231 7.45 -3.22 10.85
C VAL A 231 7.41 -1.83 11.50
N VAL A 232 8.56 -1.29 11.93
CA VAL A 232 8.67 -0.03 12.66
C VAL A 232 9.50 0.96 11.85
N LEU A 233 8.88 1.54 10.83
CA LEU A 233 9.48 2.46 9.86
C LEU A 233 8.65 3.73 9.73
N ASP A 234 9.31 4.89 9.75
CA ASP A 234 8.68 6.20 9.48
C ASP A 234 9.08 6.81 8.13
N GLY A 235 9.91 6.08 7.38
CA GLY A 235 10.42 6.47 6.08
C GLY A 235 11.66 7.35 6.11
N THR A 236 12.26 7.55 7.29
CA THR A 236 13.58 8.18 7.42
C THR A 236 14.72 7.17 7.36
N GLU A 237 14.41 5.87 7.45
CA GLU A 237 15.39 4.81 7.46
C GLU A 237 16.02 4.54 6.10
N ASP A 238 17.30 4.14 6.12
CA ASP A 238 18.01 3.61 4.96
C ASP A 238 17.67 2.12 4.77
N MET A 239 16.93 1.81 3.71
CA MET A 239 16.49 0.44 3.44
C MET A 239 17.68 -0.48 3.08
N ASP A 240 18.74 0.05 2.45
CA ASP A 240 19.93 -0.74 2.13
C ASP A 240 20.60 -1.23 3.43
N ALA A 241 20.69 -0.36 4.44
CA ALA A 241 21.23 -0.72 5.74
C ALA A 241 20.38 -1.77 6.47
N ILE A 242 19.05 -1.62 6.43
CA ILE A 242 18.11 -2.58 7.01
C ILE A 242 18.27 -3.95 6.35
N TYR A 243 18.22 -4.01 5.02
CA TYR A 243 18.35 -5.25 4.27
C TYR A 243 19.72 -5.90 4.45
N GLN A 244 20.79 -5.12 4.50
CA GLN A 244 22.13 -5.65 4.75
C GLN A 244 22.22 -6.36 6.09
N GLU A 245 21.58 -5.82 7.12
CA GLU A 245 21.60 -6.42 8.45
C GLU A 245 20.68 -7.66 8.54
N ILE A 246 19.56 -7.71 7.82
CA ILE A 246 18.63 -8.87 7.83
C ILE A 246 19.14 -10.02 6.95
N TYR A 247 19.45 -9.70 5.69
CA TYR A 247 19.70 -10.69 4.63
C TYR A 247 21.18 -10.86 4.32
N GLY A 248 22.04 -9.96 4.80
CA GLY A 248 23.45 -9.93 4.47
C GLY A 248 23.74 -9.22 3.14
N ALA A 249 25.01 -8.87 2.95
CA ALA A 249 25.48 -8.08 1.80
C ALA A 249 25.26 -8.77 0.44
N ASP A 250 25.15 -10.10 0.41
CA ASP A 250 24.98 -10.86 -0.83
C ASP A 250 23.54 -10.78 -1.38
N ILE A 251 22.57 -10.38 -0.56
CA ILE A 251 21.14 -10.38 -0.89
C ILE A 251 20.54 -8.97 -0.87
N ALA A 252 21.01 -8.08 0.00
CA ALA A 252 20.39 -6.79 0.28
C ALA A 252 20.23 -5.84 -0.92
N GLY A 253 21.00 -6.05 -2.00
CA GLY A 253 21.03 -5.13 -3.13
C GLY A 253 21.54 -3.74 -2.72
N THR A 254 21.39 -2.76 -3.62
CA THR A 254 21.73 -1.35 -3.36
C THR A 254 20.78 -0.46 -4.13
N GLY A 255 20.52 0.75 -3.62
CA GLY A 255 19.67 1.74 -4.29
C GLY A 255 18.19 1.52 -4.02
N ASN A 256 17.83 0.90 -2.89
CA ASN A 256 16.44 0.72 -2.49
C ASN A 256 15.80 2.03 -2.01
N GLY A 257 16.60 3.06 -1.73
CA GLY A 257 16.10 4.37 -1.27
C GLY A 257 15.68 4.38 0.20
N PRO A 258 14.97 5.44 0.64
CA PRO A 258 14.40 5.46 1.97
C PRO A 258 13.32 4.38 2.11
N ALA A 259 13.11 3.91 3.33
CA ALA A 259 12.00 3.04 3.65
C ALA A 259 10.65 3.68 3.32
N SER A 260 9.66 2.86 2.95
CA SER A 260 8.26 3.27 3.04
C SER A 260 7.84 3.27 4.51
N PRO A 261 7.11 4.29 4.99
CA PRO A 261 6.56 4.28 6.35
C PRO A 261 5.56 3.14 6.53
N THR A 262 5.62 2.44 7.66
CA THR A 262 4.79 1.27 7.97
C THR A 262 3.85 1.54 9.14
N PHE A 263 3.53 2.80 9.42
CA PHE A 263 2.72 3.15 10.58
C PHE A 263 1.66 4.20 10.28
N SER A 264 0.51 4.07 10.92
CA SER A 264 -0.55 5.09 10.93
C SER A 264 -0.83 5.58 12.34
N ILE A 265 -1.55 6.70 12.41
CA ILE A 265 -1.99 7.32 13.66
C ILE A 265 -3.52 7.30 13.66
N THR A 266 -4.10 6.54 14.58
CA THR A 266 -5.55 6.46 14.78
C THR A 266 -6.00 7.46 15.84
N GLU A 267 -7.28 7.43 16.24
CA GLU A 267 -7.77 8.27 17.34
C GLU A 267 -7.15 7.90 18.70
N ASP A 268 -6.83 6.61 18.91
CA ASP A 268 -6.45 6.06 20.21
C ASP A 268 -4.98 5.61 20.30
N GLY A 269 -4.26 5.57 19.18
CA GLY A 269 -2.88 5.10 19.18
C GLY A 269 -2.26 5.04 17.79
N PHE A 270 -1.39 4.05 17.64
CA PHE A 270 -0.62 3.80 16.43
C PHE A 270 -0.92 2.40 15.92
N VAL A 271 -0.94 2.23 14.60
CA VAL A 271 -0.93 0.90 13.98
C VAL A 271 0.40 0.77 13.26
N PHE A 272 1.10 -0.34 13.46
CA PHE A 272 2.29 -0.71 12.71
C PHE A 272 2.00 -1.93 11.85
N GLU A 273 2.42 -1.90 10.60
CA GLU A 273 2.11 -2.92 9.61
C GLU A 273 3.29 -3.87 9.39
N SER A 274 3.03 -5.18 9.45
CA SER A 274 3.83 -6.18 8.77
C SER A 274 3.23 -6.47 7.40
N GLY A 275 3.86 -5.90 6.37
CA GLY A 275 3.47 -6.14 4.98
C GLY A 275 3.63 -7.60 4.56
N GLN A 276 3.15 -7.93 3.35
CA GLN A 276 3.29 -9.28 2.79
C GLN A 276 4.76 -9.73 2.78
N TYR A 277 5.02 -10.97 3.21
CA TYR A 277 6.36 -11.57 3.30
C TYR A 277 7.33 -10.97 4.33
N VAL A 278 6.92 -9.99 5.15
CA VAL A 278 7.80 -9.38 6.16
C VAL A 278 8.01 -10.31 7.35
N LEU A 279 6.95 -10.62 8.10
CA LEU A 279 7.00 -11.59 9.21
C LEU A 279 6.33 -12.91 8.85
N GLN A 280 5.39 -12.91 7.90
CA GLN A 280 4.47 -14.00 7.59
C GLN A 280 4.45 -14.31 6.08
N PRO A 281 4.07 -15.54 5.68
CA PRO A 281 3.86 -15.85 4.26
C PRO A 281 2.67 -15.08 3.69
N TYR A 282 2.69 -14.86 2.37
CA TYR A 282 1.62 -14.17 1.64
C TYR A 282 0.20 -14.66 1.95
N ALA A 283 0.03 -15.97 2.17
CA ALA A 283 -1.27 -16.56 2.48
C ALA A 283 -1.90 -16.06 3.79
N VAL A 284 -1.09 -15.52 4.71
CA VAL A 284 -1.58 -14.88 5.95
C VAL A 284 -2.01 -13.44 5.70
N GLY A 285 -1.54 -12.81 4.63
CA GLY A 285 -1.83 -11.42 4.29
C GLY A 285 -0.98 -10.43 5.08
N ILE A 286 -1.50 -9.22 5.24
CA ILE A 286 -0.92 -8.13 6.03
C ILE A 286 -1.35 -8.30 7.49
N ILE A 287 -0.45 -7.96 8.43
CA ILE A 287 -0.74 -8.02 9.87
C ILE A 287 -0.52 -6.65 10.50
N ASP A 288 -1.55 -6.17 11.20
CA ASP A 288 -1.53 -4.91 11.93
C ASP A 288 -1.25 -5.11 13.42
N PHE A 289 -0.33 -4.30 13.95
CA PHE A 289 -0.03 -4.19 15.37
C PHE A 289 -0.60 -2.88 15.92
N GLU A 290 -1.82 -2.95 16.45
CA GLU A 290 -2.46 -1.83 17.13
C GLU A 290 -1.83 -1.59 18.51
N ILE A 291 -1.23 -0.42 18.73
CA ILE A 291 -0.59 -0.03 20.00
C ILE A 291 -1.27 1.22 20.56
N PRO A 292 -1.93 1.14 21.73
CA PRO A 292 -2.52 2.30 22.38
C PRO A 292 -1.47 3.39 22.67
N ALA A 293 -1.84 4.67 22.48
CA ALA A 293 -0.95 5.80 22.77
C ALA A 293 -0.44 5.80 24.23
N SER A 294 -1.26 5.30 25.16
CA SER A 294 -0.89 5.20 26.58
C SER A 294 0.30 4.29 26.85
N ASP A 295 0.57 3.31 25.99
CA ASP A 295 1.63 2.32 26.20
C ASP A 295 3.02 2.90 25.91
N PHE A 296 3.08 4.04 25.21
CA PHE A 296 4.31 4.78 24.95
C PHE A 296 4.78 5.59 26.16
N GLY A 297 3.86 6.00 27.05
CA GLY A 297 4.19 6.80 28.23
C GLY A 297 5.03 8.03 27.89
N ASP A 298 6.11 8.25 28.63
CA ASP A 298 7.02 9.40 28.44
C ASP A 298 7.82 9.36 27.12
N ALA A 299 7.79 8.25 26.37
CA ALA A 299 8.43 8.17 25.06
C ALA A 299 7.66 8.91 23.96
N LEU A 300 6.36 9.18 24.19
CA LEU A 300 5.53 10.01 23.33
C LEU A 300 5.46 11.43 23.90
N GLU A 301 6.28 12.32 23.35
CA GLU A 301 6.39 13.72 23.75
C GLU A 301 5.44 14.63 22.97
N ALA A 302 5.07 14.25 21.75
CA ALA A 302 4.19 15.03 20.88
C ALA A 302 2.73 15.04 21.40
N ASP A 303 2.14 16.24 21.47
CA ASP A 303 0.73 16.42 21.87
C ASP A 303 -0.23 16.20 20.68
N ILE A 304 -0.29 14.96 20.19
CA ILE A 304 -1.10 14.58 19.02
C ILE A 304 -2.40 13.83 19.36
N PHE A 305 -2.58 13.40 20.61
CA PHE A 305 -3.81 12.78 21.08
C PHE A 305 -4.58 13.72 22.00
N LYS A 306 -5.89 13.50 22.12
CA LYS A 306 -6.67 14.20 23.16
C LYS A 306 -6.26 13.60 24.51
N GLN A 307 -5.69 14.42 25.40
CA GLN A 307 -5.50 13.98 26.77
C GLN A 307 -6.88 13.69 27.36
N ASN A 308 -7.13 12.44 27.73
CA ASN A 308 -8.25 12.11 28.60
C ASN A 308 -8.00 12.82 29.93
N ILE A 309 -8.55 14.03 30.07
CA ILE A 309 -8.63 14.73 31.35
C ILE A 309 -9.44 13.83 32.26
N ARG A 310 -8.75 13.06 33.12
CA ARG A 310 -9.34 12.32 34.22
C ARG A 310 -9.70 13.26 35.36
#